data_AF-Q66U41-F1
#
_entry.id   AF-Q66U41-F1
#
_cell.length_a   1.000
_cell.length_b   1.000
_cell.length_c   1.000
_cell.angle_alpha   90.00
_cell.angle_beta   90.00
_cell.angle_gamma   90.00
#
_symmetry.space_group_name_H-M   'P 1'
#
loop_
_entity.id
_entity.type
_entity.pdbx_description
1 polymer ?
#
loop_
_entity_poly.entity_id
_entity_poly.type
_entity_poly.pdbx_seq_one_letter_code
_entity_poly.pdbx_strand_id
1 'polypeptide(L)'
;MALKTIIKVLLLTVAIAYIPNHVECSNMRTEVHHQCLAKVLPGKTIEEASWDQVKKEAIDNGNRDYQCFILCELTNLNMLKSNGVVQTDESPLHPALGAKLTECANMKVDADSCKNAKDSAQCIINVTAELGKYYEVEGIFQKEWKNFDESGKQIVWNN
;
A
#
# COMPACT_ATOMS: atom_id res chain seq x y z
N MET A 1 -15.49 -9.10 -42.98
CA MET A 1 -15.02 -9.80 -41.75
C MET A 1 -13.89 -9.08 -41.00
N ALA A 2 -13.13 -8.16 -41.63
CA ALA A 2 -11.98 -7.48 -41.00
C ALA A 2 -12.30 -6.39 -39.96
N LEU A 3 -13.45 -5.71 -40.07
CA LEU A 3 -13.78 -4.56 -39.20
C LEU A 3 -13.99 -4.94 -37.73
N LYS A 4 -14.57 -6.11 -37.45
CA LYS A 4 -14.79 -6.61 -36.07
C LYS A 4 -13.49 -6.99 -35.36
N THR A 5 -12.47 -7.42 -36.11
CA THR A 5 -11.16 -7.79 -35.55
C THR A 5 -10.35 -6.55 -35.20
N ILE A 6 -10.39 -5.49 -36.02
CA ILE A 6 -9.71 -4.22 -35.77
C ILE A 6 -10.27 -3.51 -34.53
N ILE A 7 -11.59 -3.51 -34.34
CA ILE A 7 -12.24 -2.92 -33.16
C ILE A 7 -11.87 -3.69 -31.87
N LYS A 8 -11.78 -5.02 -31.92
CA LYS A 8 -11.35 -5.84 -30.78
C LYS A 8 -9.89 -5.61 -30.40
N VAL A 9 -9.01 -5.43 -31.39
CA VAL A 9 -7.58 -5.14 -31.14
C VAL A 9 -7.39 -3.74 -30.55
N LEU A 10 -8.15 -2.74 -31.02
CA LEU A 10 -8.13 -1.38 -30.46
C LEU A 10 -8.68 -1.32 -29.02
N LEU A 11 -9.73 -2.08 -28.71
CA LEU A 11 -10.24 -2.17 -27.33
C LEU A 11 -9.26 -2.86 -26.38
N LEU A 12 -8.53 -3.87 -26.85
CA LEU A 12 -7.51 -4.55 -26.05
C LEU A 12 -6.30 -3.64 -25.77
N THR A 13 -5.82 -2.87 -26.75
CA THR A 13 -4.69 -1.95 -26.55
C THR A 13 -5.06 -0.76 -25.68
N VAL A 14 -6.29 -0.26 -25.76
CA VAL A 14 -6.79 0.79 -24.85
C VAL A 14 -6.96 0.26 -23.42
N ALA A 15 -7.44 -0.98 -23.25
CA ALA A 15 -7.53 -1.62 -21.93
C ALA A 15 -6.14 -1.82 -21.29
N ILE A 16 -5.15 -2.29 -22.06
CA ILE A 16 -3.78 -2.50 -21.54
C ILE A 16 -3.07 -1.17 -21.22
N ALA A 17 -3.39 -0.09 -21.94
CA ALA A 17 -2.81 1.24 -21.68
C ALA A 17 -3.44 1.97 -20.48
N TYR A 18 -4.68 1.64 -20.09
CA TYR A 18 -5.37 2.29 -18.98
C TYR A 18 -5.11 1.63 -17.62
N ILE A 19 -4.72 0.35 -17.59
CA ILE A 19 -4.84 -0.47 -16.37
C ILE A 19 -3.72 -0.34 -15.32
N PRO A 20 -2.46 0.07 -15.55
CA PRO A 20 -1.48 0.07 -14.46
C PRO A 20 -1.30 1.41 -13.71
N ASN A 21 -2.10 2.45 -13.98
CA ASN A 21 -2.04 3.74 -13.28
C ASN A 21 -3.42 4.15 -12.71
N HIS A 22 -4.11 3.30 -11.96
CA HIS A 22 -5.27 3.69 -11.15
C HIS A 22 -4.77 3.85 -9.70
N VAL A 23 -4.51 5.01 -9.06
CA VAL A 23 -4.93 6.45 -9.04
C VAL A 23 -5.94 6.85 -7.95
N GLU A 24 -6.46 5.96 -7.11
CA GLU A 24 -7.25 6.45 -5.95
C GLU A 24 -6.46 6.47 -4.63
N CYS A 25 -5.47 5.61 -4.43
CA CYS A 25 -4.56 5.75 -3.28
C CYS A 25 -3.61 6.97 -3.40
N SER A 26 -3.24 7.42 -4.60
CA SER A 26 -2.18 8.43 -4.78
C SER A 26 -2.56 9.84 -4.33
N ASN A 27 -3.86 10.14 -4.20
CA ASN A 27 -4.38 11.46 -3.82
C ASN A 27 -5.06 11.51 -2.44
N MET A 28 -5.06 10.39 -1.70
CA MET A 28 -5.87 10.28 -0.48
C MET A 28 -5.16 10.91 0.72
N ARG A 29 -5.71 12.05 1.18
CA ARG A 29 -5.21 12.85 2.30
C ARG A 29 -5.89 12.45 3.61
N THR A 30 -5.53 11.30 4.14
CA THR A 30 -6.20 10.68 5.30
C THR A 30 -5.59 11.16 6.61
N GLU A 31 -6.30 11.05 7.73
CA GLU A 31 -5.81 11.52 9.02
C GLU A 31 -4.60 10.71 9.49
N VAL A 32 -4.61 9.39 9.26
CA VAL A 32 -3.44 8.53 9.53
C VAL A 32 -2.21 8.98 8.73
N HIS A 33 -2.39 9.37 7.46
CA HIS A 33 -1.31 9.84 6.62
C HIS A 33 -0.73 11.17 7.14
N HIS A 34 -1.58 12.13 7.50
CA HIS A 34 -1.13 13.41 8.08
C HIS A 34 -0.39 13.21 9.40
N GLN A 35 -0.92 12.36 10.29
CA GLN A 35 -0.28 12.10 11.57
C GLN A 35 1.05 11.36 11.41
N CYS A 36 1.12 10.36 10.52
CA CYS A 36 2.37 9.68 10.21
C CYS A 36 3.39 10.61 9.55
N LEU A 37 2.94 11.55 8.70
CA LEU A 37 3.79 12.52 8.02
C LEU A 37 4.45 13.44 9.04
N ALA A 38 3.65 14.02 9.93
CA ALA A 38 4.12 14.90 10.99
C ALA A 38 5.09 14.21 11.95
N LYS A 39 4.96 12.88 12.14
CA LYS A 39 5.85 12.12 13.04
C LYS A 39 7.11 11.59 12.38
N VAL A 40 7.02 11.06 11.18
CA VAL A 40 8.10 10.30 10.55
C VAL A 40 8.89 11.12 9.54
N LEU A 41 8.23 12.07 8.86
CA LEU A 41 8.84 12.90 7.82
C LEU A 41 8.63 14.40 8.14
N PRO A 42 9.17 14.89 9.27
CA PRO A 42 8.93 16.27 9.70
C PRO A 42 9.42 17.27 8.65
N GLY A 43 8.57 18.23 8.32
CA GLY A 43 8.85 19.28 7.33
C GLY A 43 8.51 18.91 5.88
N LYS A 44 8.00 17.69 5.61
CA LYS A 44 7.43 17.32 4.32
C LYS A 44 5.97 17.71 4.21
N THR A 45 5.56 18.13 3.01
CA THR A 45 4.14 18.32 2.71
C THR A 45 3.49 17.01 2.28
N ILE A 46 2.16 16.98 2.28
CA ILE A 46 1.40 15.81 1.84
C ILE A 46 1.59 15.51 0.36
N GLU A 47 1.86 16.52 -0.47
CA GLU A 47 2.18 16.35 -1.88
C GLU A 47 3.57 15.72 -2.06
N GLU A 48 4.54 16.10 -1.23
CA GLU A 48 5.88 15.50 -1.21
C GLU A 48 5.89 14.07 -0.63
N ALA A 49 4.84 13.69 0.09
CA ALA A 49 4.67 12.36 0.66
C ALA A 49 3.49 11.59 0.00
N SER A 50 3.12 11.93 -1.23
CA SER A 50 2.13 11.14 -1.98
C SER A 50 2.55 9.67 -2.06
N TRP A 51 1.59 8.74 -2.14
CA TRP A 51 1.92 7.30 -2.17
C TRP A 51 2.85 6.90 -3.31
N ASP A 52 2.78 7.58 -4.47
CA ASP A 52 3.71 7.36 -5.57
C ASP A 52 5.14 7.76 -5.20
N GLN A 53 5.29 8.89 -4.51
CA GLN A 53 6.58 9.38 -4.02
C GLN A 53 7.09 8.52 -2.87
N VAL A 54 6.22 8.09 -1.94
CA VAL A 54 6.55 7.17 -0.85
C VAL A 54 7.06 5.84 -1.41
N LYS A 55 6.36 5.27 -2.40
CA LYS A 55 6.79 4.06 -3.07
C LYS A 55 8.17 4.23 -3.68
N LYS A 56 8.37 5.30 -4.46
CA LYS A 56 9.66 5.60 -5.09
C LYS A 56 10.79 5.74 -4.07
N GLU A 57 10.59 6.52 -3.00
CA GLU A 57 11.64 6.75 -2.01
C GLU A 57 11.91 5.51 -1.14
N ALA A 58 10.87 4.86 -0.63
CA ALA A 58 11.02 3.72 0.27
C ALA A 58 11.57 2.48 -0.45
N ILE A 59 11.00 2.17 -1.63
CA ILE A 59 11.25 0.93 -2.36
C ILE A 59 12.41 1.10 -3.33
N ASP A 60 12.33 2.06 -4.25
CA ASP A 60 13.30 2.18 -5.35
C ASP A 60 14.62 2.80 -4.86
N ASN A 61 14.53 3.85 -4.04
CA ASN A 61 15.71 4.56 -3.51
C ASN A 61 16.20 3.99 -2.17
N GLY A 62 15.43 3.11 -1.52
CA GLY A 62 15.80 2.52 -0.23
C GLY A 62 15.86 3.53 0.93
N ASN A 63 15.15 4.65 0.84
CA ASN A 63 15.14 5.68 1.86
C ASN A 63 14.43 5.20 3.13
N ARG A 64 15.20 5.03 4.20
CA ARG A 64 14.73 4.45 5.46
C ARG A 64 13.59 5.24 6.10
N ASP A 65 13.59 6.57 6.02
CA ASP A 65 12.54 7.38 6.65
C ASP A 65 11.18 7.14 5.98
N TYR A 66 11.17 6.99 4.65
CA TYR A 66 9.97 6.61 3.91
C TYR A 66 9.56 5.15 4.14
N GLN A 67 10.51 4.26 4.41
CA GLN A 67 10.19 2.90 4.85
C GLN A 67 9.52 2.89 6.22
N CYS A 68 9.97 3.75 7.14
CA CYS A 68 9.31 3.95 8.43
C CYS A 68 7.94 4.62 8.27
N PHE A 69 7.76 5.46 7.25
CA PHE A 69 6.47 6.06 6.93
C PHE A 69 5.46 4.99 6.50
N ILE A 70 5.87 4.04 5.64
CA ILE A 70 5.09 2.84 5.31
C ILE A 70 4.75 2.04 6.58
N LEU A 71 5.73 1.81 7.46
CA LEU A 71 5.49 1.11 8.73
C LEU A 71 4.41 1.81 9.56
N CYS A 72 4.49 3.13 9.69
CA CYS A 72 3.55 3.92 10.48
C CYS A 72 2.12 3.76 9.96
N GLU A 73 1.91 4.00 8.67
CA GLU A 73 0.57 3.93 8.09
C GLU A 73 0.02 2.51 8.16
N LEU A 74 0.76 1.53 7.66
CA LEU A 74 0.24 0.18 7.51
C LEU A 74 0.04 -0.53 8.85
N THR A 75 0.77 -0.15 9.89
CA THR A 75 0.50 -0.65 11.26
C THR A 75 -0.79 -0.07 11.81
N ASN A 76 -1.04 1.23 11.61
CA ASN A 76 -2.25 1.90 12.10
C ASN A 76 -3.52 1.50 11.32
N LEU A 77 -3.35 0.88 10.14
CA LEU A 77 -4.42 0.28 9.35
C LEU A 77 -4.56 -1.23 9.57
N ASN A 78 -3.85 -1.81 10.53
CA ASN A 78 -3.84 -3.26 10.82
C ASN A 78 -3.42 -4.13 9.62
N MET A 79 -2.59 -3.60 8.71
CA MET A 79 -2.03 -4.35 7.58
C MET A 79 -0.66 -4.95 7.91
N LEU A 80 0.09 -4.28 8.79
CA LEU A 80 1.36 -4.74 9.32
C LEU A 80 1.31 -4.81 10.85
N LYS A 81 2.17 -5.65 11.42
CA LYS A 81 2.54 -5.67 12.83
C LYS A 81 3.57 -4.58 13.10
N SER A 82 3.78 -4.24 14.38
CA SER A 82 4.75 -3.21 14.80
C SER A 82 6.21 -3.50 14.38
N ASN A 83 6.55 -4.75 14.09
CA ASN A 83 7.86 -5.15 13.58
C ASN A 83 7.97 -5.07 12.04
N GLY A 84 6.96 -4.55 11.36
CA GLY A 84 6.91 -4.40 9.90
C GLY A 84 6.55 -5.67 9.12
N VAL A 85 6.28 -6.79 9.81
CA VAL A 85 5.79 -8.01 9.16
C VAL A 85 4.31 -7.89 8.87
N VAL A 86 3.83 -8.49 7.78
CA VAL A 86 2.41 -8.56 7.43
C VAL A 86 1.56 -9.06 8.61
N GLN A 87 0.48 -8.34 8.88
CA GLN A 87 -0.58 -8.81 9.77
C GLN A 87 -1.36 -9.91 9.04
N THR A 88 -1.46 -11.07 9.68
CA THR A 88 -2.25 -12.21 9.20
C THR A 88 -3.55 -12.37 9.97
N ASP A 89 -3.53 -12.01 11.25
CA ASP A 89 -4.65 -12.19 12.16
C ASP A 89 -5.57 -10.99 12.02
N GLU A 90 -6.83 -11.23 11.65
CA GLU A 90 -7.83 -10.18 11.41
C GLU A 90 -7.38 -9.13 10.37
N SER A 91 -6.46 -9.51 9.48
CA SER A 91 -5.96 -8.61 8.45
C SER A 91 -7.06 -8.22 7.48
N PRO A 92 -7.29 -6.92 7.24
CA PRO A 92 -8.25 -6.46 6.24
C PRO A 92 -7.93 -6.97 4.83
N LEU A 93 -6.67 -7.33 4.54
CA LEU A 93 -6.23 -7.84 3.24
C LEU A 93 -6.55 -9.33 3.02
N HIS A 94 -6.91 -10.07 4.07
CA HIS A 94 -7.11 -11.51 3.98
C HIS A 94 -8.20 -11.93 2.94
N PRO A 95 -9.36 -11.24 2.84
CA PRO A 95 -10.36 -11.57 1.84
C PRO A 95 -9.87 -11.43 0.38
N ALA A 96 -8.95 -10.51 0.12
CA ALA A 96 -8.43 -10.27 -1.23
C ALA A 96 -7.22 -11.16 -1.56
N LEU A 97 -6.31 -11.36 -0.59
CA LEU A 97 -4.98 -11.95 -0.84
C LEU A 97 -4.81 -13.36 -0.23
N GLY A 98 -5.66 -13.76 0.71
CA GLY A 98 -5.73 -15.11 1.26
C GLY A 98 -4.37 -15.72 1.64
N ALA A 99 -4.10 -16.92 1.12
CA ALA A 99 -2.85 -17.65 1.39
C ALA A 99 -1.59 -16.87 0.99
N LYS A 100 -1.65 -16.06 -0.06
CA LYS A 100 -0.49 -15.27 -0.52
C LYS A 100 -0.10 -14.18 0.46
N LEU A 101 -1.05 -13.65 1.25
CA LEU A 101 -0.74 -12.74 2.34
C LEU A 101 0.10 -13.43 3.43
N THR A 102 -0.19 -14.71 3.69
CA THR A 102 0.57 -15.52 4.66
C THR A 102 1.98 -15.82 4.14
N GLU A 103 2.15 -16.02 2.83
CA GLU A 103 3.48 -16.13 2.22
C GLU A 103 4.31 -14.85 2.47
N CYS A 104 3.71 -13.67 2.29
CA CYS A 104 4.38 -12.39 2.61
C CYS A 104 4.74 -12.26 4.09
N ALA A 105 3.90 -12.78 5.00
CA ALA A 105 4.17 -12.75 6.43
C ALA A 105 5.34 -13.66 6.87
N ASN A 106 5.68 -14.67 6.06
CA ASN A 106 6.75 -15.63 6.34
C ASN A 106 8.09 -15.26 5.70
N MET A 107 8.21 -14.05 5.14
CA MET A 107 9.48 -13.53 4.65
C MET A 107 10.52 -13.41 5.77
N LYS A 108 11.80 -13.43 5.40
CA LYS A 108 12.89 -13.23 6.35
C LYS A 108 12.73 -11.88 7.05
N VAL A 109 12.77 -11.91 8.38
CA VAL A 109 12.63 -10.72 9.23
C VAL A 109 14.01 -10.18 9.57
N ASP A 110 14.25 -8.91 9.24
CA ASP A 110 15.42 -8.16 9.67
C ASP A 110 15.18 -7.50 11.04
N ALA A 111 16.27 -7.08 11.71
CA ALA A 111 16.17 -6.32 12.97
C ALA A 111 15.55 -4.92 12.78
N ASP A 112 15.54 -4.39 11.55
CA ASP A 112 14.97 -3.09 11.23
C ASP A 112 13.51 -3.21 10.79
N SER A 113 12.59 -2.83 11.68
CA SER A 113 11.14 -2.87 11.42
C SER A 113 10.72 -2.05 10.20
N CYS A 114 11.41 -0.95 9.90
CA CYS A 114 11.08 -0.12 8.74
C CYS A 114 11.44 -0.86 7.44
N LYS A 115 12.60 -1.54 7.43
CA LYS A 115 12.99 -2.38 6.30
C LYS A 115 12.01 -3.53 6.10
N ASN A 116 11.60 -4.20 7.18
CA ASN A 116 10.56 -5.24 7.11
C ASN A 116 9.25 -4.71 6.52
N ALA A 117 8.82 -3.50 6.91
CA ALA A 117 7.62 -2.89 6.37
C ALA A 117 7.70 -2.64 4.86
N LYS A 118 8.86 -2.16 4.38
CA LYS A 118 9.13 -2.03 2.94
C LYS A 118 9.06 -3.37 2.23
N ASP A 119 9.72 -4.39 2.76
CA ASP A 119 9.74 -5.73 2.14
C ASP A 119 8.34 -6.36 2.12
N SER A 120 7.57 -6.22 3.21
CA SER A 120 6.17 -6.63 3.31
C SER A 120 5.28 -5.88 2.31
N ALA A 121 5.40 -4.56 2.22
CA ALA A 121 4.64 -3.74 1.28
C ALA A 121 4.95 -4.13 -0.16
N GLN A 122 6.22 -4.35 -0.50
CA GLN A 122 6.60 -4.83 -1.82
C GLN A 122 6.01 -6.20 -2.14
N CYS A 123 5.97 -7.12 -1.18
CA CYS A 123 5.34 -8.42 -1.35
C CYS A 123 3.83 -8.29 -1.61
N ILE A 124 3.13 -7.45 -0.82
CA ILE A 124 1.70 -7.18 -1.02
C ILE A 124 1.43 -6.60 -2.42
N ILE A 125 2.25 -5.66 -2.88
CA ILE A 125 2.15 -5.08 -4.23
C ILE A 125 2.31 -6.18 -5.30
N ASN A 126 3.34 -7.02 -5.17
CA ASN A 126 3.62 -8.08 -6.14
C ASN A 126 2.50 -9.12 -6.18
N VAL A 127 2.00 -9.55 -5.03
CA VAL A 127 0.89 -10.51 -4.93
C VAL A 127 -0.40 -9.91 -5.46
N THR A 128 -0.69 -8.65 -5.15
CA THR A 128 -1.87 -7.95 -5.69
C THR A 128 -1.83 -7.91 -7.20
N ALA A 129 -0.64 -7.68 -7.77
CA ALA A 129 -0.40 -7.70 -9.20
C ALA A 129 -0.55 -9.10 -9.82
N GLU A 130 0.05 -10.10 -9.20
CA GLU A 130 -0.04 -11.51 -9.61
C GLU A 130 -1.49 -12.00 -9.66
N LEU A 131 -2.30 -11.64 -8.66
CA LEU A 131 -3.69 -12.06 -8.54
C LEU A 131 -4.68 -11.18 -9.32
N GLY A 132 -4.23 -10.02 -9.85
CA GLY A 132 -5.12 -9.06 -10.51
C GLY A 132 -6.14 -8.42 -9.57
N LYS A 133 -5.81 -8.29 -8.27
CA LYS A 133 -6.74 -7.88 -7.20
C LYS A 133 -6.66 -6.40 -6.83
N TYR A 134 -6.14 -5.57 -7.74
CA TYR A 134 -5.89 -4.15 -7.51
C TYR A 134 -7.08 -3.40 -6.90
N TYR A 135 -8.26 -3.45 -7.53
CA TYR A 135 -9.44 -2.73 -7.04
C TYR A 135 -9.97 -3.25 -5.71
N GLU A 136 -9.83 -4.54 -5.44
CA GLU A 136 -10.25 -5.12 -4.16
C GLU A 136 -9.33 -4.65 -3.03
N VAL A 137 -8.01 -4.66 -3.26
CA VAL A 137 -7.01 -4.16 -2.31
C VAL A 137 -7.15 -2.65 -2.11
N GLU A 138 -7.30 -1.87 -3.18
CA GLU A 138 -7.55 -0.43 -3.10
C GLU A 138 -8.80 -0.12 -2.29
N GLY A 139 -9.92 -0.80 -2.55
CA GLY A 139 -11.15 -0.63 -1.78
C GLY A 139 -11.00 -0.97 -0.29
N ILE A 140 -10.14 -1.94 0.05
CA ILE A 140 -9.78 -2.25 1.45
C ILE A 140 -9.02 -1.09 2.08
N PHE A 141 -8.00 -0.55 1.41
CA PHE A 141 -7.24 0.61 1.90
C PHE A 141 -8.15 1.83 2.14
N GLN A 142 -9.00 2.15 1.16
CA GLN A 142 -9.98 3.24 1.26
C GLN A 142 -10.92 3.06 2.46
N LYS A 143 -11.41 1.84 2.67
CA LYS A 143 -12.27 1.53 3.81
C LYS A 143 -11.54 1.70 5.14
N GLU A 144 -10.33 1.16 5.28
CA GLU A 144 -9.60 1.23 6.55
C GLU A 144 -9.12 2.66 6.88
N TRP A 145 -8.74 3.44 5.87
CA TRP A 145 -8.51 4.88 6.05
C TRP A 145 -9.75 5.59 6.57
N LYS A 146 -10.90 5.36 5.93
CA LYS A 146 -12.17 5.95 6.38
C LYS A 146 -12.51 5.53 7.80
N ASN A 147 -12.34 4.25 8.15
CA ASN A 147 -12.56 3.75 9.52
C ASN A 147 -11.64 4.47 10.52
N PHE A 148 -10.37 4.70 10.16
CA PHE A 148 -9.44 5.42 11.01
C PHE A 148 -9.90 6.87 11.22
N ASP A 149 -10.19 7.59 10.13
CA ASP A 149 -10.64 8.99 10.15
C ASP A 149 -11.93 9.15 11.00
N GLU A 150 -12.90 8.25 10.81
CA GLU A 150 -14.17 8.26 11.56
C GLU A 150 -14.00 7.84 13.03
N SER A 151 -12.94 7.11 13.37
CA SER A 151 -12.70 6.67 14.75
C SER A 151 -12.21 7.78 15.69
N GLY A 152 -11.71 8.89 15.14
CA GLY A 152 -11.09 9.97 15.92
C GLY A 152 -9.82 9.55 16.69
N LYS A 153 -9.26 8.39 16.38
CA LYS A 153 -8.04 7.87 17.02
C LYS A 153 -6.82 8.68 16.59
N GLN A 154 -5.80 8.61 17.44
CA GLN A 154 -4.45 9.05 17.10
C GLN A 154 -3.61 7.84 16.72
N ILE A 155 -2.61 8.03 15.87
CA ILE A 155 -1.67 6.98 15.51
C ILE A 155 -0.93 6.49 16.76
N VAL A 156 -0.65 5.20 16.78
CA VAL A 156 0.31 4.61 17.71
C VAL A 156 1.65 4.51 16.99
N TRP A 157 2.67 5.18 17.53
CA TRP A 157 4.02 5.16 16.99
C TRP A 157 5.03 4.98 18.12
N ASN A 158 5.63 3.78 18.16
CA ASN A 158 6.61 3.36 19.16
C ASN A 158 7.89 2.94 18.44
N ASN A 159 8.58 3.90 17.82
CA ASN A 159 9.87 3.65 17.16
C ASN A 159 10.97 4.43 17.88
#